data_AF-A0AAV5DR67-F1
#
_entry.id   AF-A0AAV5DR67-F1
#
_cell.length_a   1.000
_cell.length_b   1.000
_cell.length_c   1.000
_cell.angle_alpha   90.00
_cell.angle_beta   90.00
_cell.angle_gamma   90.00
#
_symmetry.space_group_name_H-M   'P 1'
#
loop_
_entity.id
_entity.type
_entity.pdbx_description
1 polymer ?
#
loop_
_entity_poly.entity_id
_entity_poly.type
_entity_poly.pdbx_seq_one_letter_code
_entity_poly.pdbx_strand_id
1 'polypeptide(L)'
;MHARHVFVSSVFLFLLALCIVALLRPRDSPSPLSFFQQSRQAPVSSKDITEHDSWGGASNCDYSDGRWVRDDAAVTTAYREDCPFLDPGFRCMQNGRSDSSFRYWRWQPHRCHLPK
;
A
#
# COMPACT_ATOMS: atom_id res chain seq x y z
N MET A 1 -23.76 -43.29 -35.82
CA MET A 1 -22.75 -43.43 -34.75
C MET A 1 -21.80 -42.22 -34.62
N HIS A 2 -22.05 -41.08 -35.27
CA HIS A 2 -21.16 -39.91 -35.26
C HIS A 2 -21.33 -38.94 -34.07
N ALA A 3 -22.52 -38.83 -33.48
CA ALA A 3 -22.80 -37.83 -32.44
C ALA A 3 -22.05 -38.07 -31.11
N ARG A 4 -21.82 -39.33 -30.73
CA ARG A 4 -21.12 -39.69 -29.48
C ARG A 4 -19.63 -39.36 -29.55
N HIS A 5 -19.03 -39.49 -30.72
CA HIS A 5 -17.61 -39.20 -30.94
C HIS A 5 -17.33 -37.69 -30.93
N VAL A 6 -18.26 -36.88 -31.44
CA VAL A 6 -18.19 -35.41 -31.40
C VAL A 6 -18.34 -34.88 -29.97
N PHE A 7 -19.23 -35.48 -29.17
CA PHE A 7 -19.45 -35.08 -27.78
C PHE A 7 -18.23 -35.37 -26.90
N VAL A 8 -17.61 -36.55 -27.07
CA VAL A 8 -16.39 -36.94 -26.34
C VAL A 8 -15.22 -36.04 -26.73
N SER A 9 -15.10 -35.69 -28.01
CA SER A 9 -14.09 -34.75 -28.50
C SER A 9 -14.27 -33.35 -27.90
N SER A 10 -15.50 -32.84 -27.84
CA SER A 10 -15.80 -31.53 -27.24
C SER A 10 -15.47 -31.50 -25.74
N VAL A 11 -15.92 -32.49 -24.97
CA VAL A 11 -15.65 -32.57 -23.53
C VAL A 11 -14.16 -32.67 -23.26
N PHE A 12 -13.43 -33.46 -24.05
CA PHE A 12 -11.98 -33.60 -23.91
C PHE A 12 -11.24 -32.27 -24.20
N LEU A 13 -11.62 -31.55 -25.25
CA LEU A 13 -11.05 -30.23 -25.58
C LEU A 13 -11.33 -29.20 -24.47
N PHE A 14 -12.52 -29.20 -23.89
CA PHE A 14 -12.84 -28.32 -22.74
C PHE A 14 -12.02 -28.63 -21.50
N LEU A 15 -11.85 -29.92 -21.16
CA LEU A 15 -11.04 -30.33 -20.02
C LEU A 15 -9.55 -30.01 -20.23
N LEU A 16 -9.03 -30.20 -21.44
CA LEU A 16 -7.66 -29.80 -21.79
C LEU A 16 -7.47 -28.29 -21.67
N ALA A 17 -8.41 -27.48 -22.16
CA ALA A 17 -8.33 -26.02 -22.06
C ALA A 17 -8.34 -25.55 -20.58
N LEU A 18 -9.22 -26.12 -19.75
CA LEU A 18 -9.24 -25.83 -18.31
C LEU A 18 -7.95 -26.25 -17.61
N CYS A 19 -7.38 -27.39 -17.99
CA CYS A 19 -6.10 -27.86 -17.47
C CYS A 19 -4.95 -26.91 -17.86
N ILE A 20 -4.89 -26.47 -19.12
CA ILE A 20 -3.90 -25.49 -19.61
C ILE A 20 -4.03 -24.17 -18.84
N VAL A 21 -5.25 -23.64 -18.64
CA VAL A 21 -5.46 -22.42 -17.85
C VAL A 21 -5.03 -22.59 -16.38
N ALA A 22 -5.28 -23.77 -15.80
CA ALA A 22 -4.87 -24.07 -14.43
C ALA A 22 -3.34 -24.27 -14.27
N LEU A 23 -2.67 -24.76 -15.33
CA LEU A 23 -1.22 -24.96 -15.37
C LEU A 23 -0.45 -23.70 -15.81
N LEU A 24 -1.07 -22.82 -16.60
CA LEU A 24 -0.57 -21.49 -16.97
C LEU A 24 -0.89 -20.45 -15.87
N ARG A 25 -0.81 -20.82 -14.59
CA ARG A 25 -0.76 -19.80 -13.53
C ARG A 25 0.51 -18.97 -13.78
N PRO A 26 0.39 -17.66 -14.01
CA PRO A 26 1.57 -16.82 -14.14
C PRO A 26 2.38 -16.93 -12.86
N ARG A 27 3.59 -17.47 -12.96
CA ARG A 27 4.57 -17.44 -11.89
C ARG A 27 5.18 -16.05 -11.82
N ASP A 28 4.34 -15.07 -11.52
CA ASP A 28 4.76 -13.69 -11.28
C ASP A 28 4.02 -13.17 -10.04
N SER A 29 4.27 -13.82 -8.90
CA SER A 29 4.17 -13.11 -7.62
C SER A 29 5.51 -12.39 -7.43
N PRO A 30 5.63 -11.07 -7.70
CA PRO A 30 6.82 -10.35 -7.31
C PRO A 30 6.93 -10.46 -5.78
N SER A 31 8.06 -10.98 -5.31
CA SER A 31 8.37 -11.04 -3.89
C SER A 31 8.18 -9.64 -3.28
N PRO A 32 7.45 -9.48 -2.16
CA PRO A 32 7.17 -8.17 -1.57
C PRO A 32 8.43 -7.38 -1.20
N LEU A 33 9.58 -8.05 -1.13
CA LEU A 33 10.89 -7.46 -0.82
C LEU A 33 11.52 -6.65 -1.97
N SER A 34 11.12 -6.84 -3.23
CA SER A 34 11.69 -6.05 -4.34
C SER A 34 11.25 -4.59 -4.30
N PHE A 35 10.03 -4.32 -3.82
CA PHE A 35 9.49 -2.97 -3.68
C PHE A 35 10.24 -2.14 -2.64
N PHE A 36 10.73 -2.78 -1.56
CA PHE A 36 11.45 -2.12 -0.47
C PHE A 36 12.95 -1.97 -0.71
N GLN A 37 13.52 -2.59 -1.75
CA GLN A 37 14.96 -2.49 -2.01
C GLN A 37 15.36 -1.21 -2.75
N GLN A 38 14.40 -0.52 -3.38
CA GLN A 38 14.64 0.72 -4.13
C GLN A 38 15.10 1.89 -3.23
N SER A 39 14.75 1.88 -1.93
CA SER A 39 15.01 3.01 -1.02
C SER A 39 16.38 2.96 -0.31
N ARG A 40 17.24 1.97 -0.57
CA ARG A 40 18.63 1.98 -0.06
C ARG A 40 19.55 2.88 -0.90
N GLN A 41 19.12 4.09 -1.21
CA GLN A 41 20.09 5.15 -1.52
C GLN A 41 20.76 5.51 -0.19
N ALA A 42 22.06 5.26 -0.11
CA ALA A 42 22.87 5.65 1.04
C ALA A 42 22.68 7.15 1.31
N PRO A 43 22.54 7.59 2.57
CA PRO A 43 22.51 9.01 2.88
C PRO A 43 23.81 9.65 2.40
N VAL A 44 23.68 10.72 1.60
CA VAL A 44 24.81 11.58 1.23
C VAL A 44 25.38 12.14 2.53
N SER A 45 26.63 11.79 2.82
CA SER A 45 27.40 12.32 3.95
C SER A 45 27.73 13.79 3.70
N SER A 46 26.79 14.68 4.02
CA SER A 46 27.10 16.11 4.15
C SER A 46 27.89 16.32 5.43
N LYS A 47 29.20 16.51 5.27
CA LYS A 47 30.12 16.87 6.35
C LYS A 47 29.82 18.29 6.87
N ASP A 48 29.93 18.38 8.19
CA ASP A 48 30.21 19.55 9.04
C ASP A 48 29.03 20.46 9.41
N ILE A 49 28.55 20.30 10.65
CA ILE A 49 27.77 21.31 11.36
C ILE A 49 28.65 21.76 12.53
N THR A 50 29.25 22.93 12.38
CA THR A 50 29.69 23.73 13.52
C THR A 50 28.48 24.04 14.39
N GLU A 51 28.59 23.75 15.69
CA GLU A 51 27.67 24.22 16.72
C GLU A 51 27.45 25.72 16.59
N HIS A 52 26.21 26.12 16.27
CA HIS A 52 25.72 27.45 16.61
C HIS A 52 24.27 27.32 17.08
N ASP A 53 24.12 27.27 18.39
CA ASP A 53 22.85 27.33 19.10
C ASP A 53 22.15 28.66 18.76
N SER A 54 21.01 28.62 18.06
CA SER A 54 20.20 29.81 17.78
C SER A 54 18.73 29.45 17.60
N TRP A 55 17.95 29.71 18.63
CA TRP A 55 16.49 29.68 18.63
C TRP A 55 15.91 30.64 17.57
N GLY A 56 15.05 30.13 16.68
CA GLY A 56 14.07 30.95 15.94
C GLY A 56 14.42 31.31 14.49
N GLY A 57 14.49 30.33 13.61
CA GLY A 57 14.47 30.54 12.16
C GLY A 57 14.34 29.20 11.47
N ALA A 58 13.26 29.01 10.70
CA ALA A 58 12.85 27.79 10.01
C ALA A 58 14.00 26.79 9.75
N SER A 59 14.31 25.94 10.74
CA SER A 59 15.10 24.75 10.51
C SER A 59 14.29 23.93 9.52
N ASN A 60 14.83 23.71 8.33
CA ASN A 60 14.24 22.91 7.26
C ASN A 60 13.38 21.78 7.88
N CYS A 61 12.04 21.93 7.86
CA CYS A 61 11.21 20.93 8.51
C CYS A 61 11.25 19.69 7.64
N ASP A 62 12.02 18.70 8.07
CA ASP A 62 11.98 17.40 7.43
C ASP A 62 10.66 16.72 7.81
N TYR A 63 9.68 16.83 6.92
CA TYR A 63 8.37 16.18 7.08
C TYR A 63 8.47 14.66 7.06
N SER A 64 9.59 14.07 6.63
CA SER A 64 9.83 12.63 6.65
C SER A 64 10.40 12.15 7.98
N ASP A 65 10.92 13.06 8.83
CA ASP A 65 11.43 12.76 10.17
C ASP A 65 10.37 13.04 11.25
N GLY A 66 9.83 11.97 11.79
CA GLY A 66 8.72 12.04 12.72
C GLY A 66 8.34 10.70 13.31
N ARG A 67 7.15 10.66 13.89
CA ARG A 67 6.57 9.43 14.44
C ARG A 67 5.08 9.40 14.22
N TRP A 68 4.53 8.18 14.19
CA TRP A 68 3.10 7.98 14.28
C TRP A 68 2.62 8.23 15.71
N VAL A 69 1.62 9.08 15.86
CA VAL A 69 0.95 9.35 17.13
C VAL A 69 -0.53 9.00 17.01
N ARG A 70 -1.12 8.51 18.11
CA ARG A 70 -2.55 8.24 18.15
C ARG A 70 -3.31 9.56 18.31
N ASP A 71 -4.32 9.76 17.49
CA ASP A 71 -5.12 10.98 17.41
C ASP A 71 -6.58 10.61 17.16
N ASP A 72 -7.42 10.73 18.19
CA ASP A 72 -8.84 10.38 18.09
C ASP A 72 -9.63 11.34 17.21
N ALA A 73 -9.14 12.57 17.02
CA ALA A 73 -9.74 13.53 16.10
C ALA A 73 -9.38 13.21 14.64
N ALA A 74 -8.32 12.43 14.37
CA ALA A 74 -7.90 12.10 13.00
C ALA A 74 -9.00 11.39 12.19
N VAL A 75 -9.86 10.61 12.84
CA VAL A 75 -11.00 9.95 12.17
C VAL A 75 -11.98 10.95 11.57
N THR A 76 -12.12 12.13 12.17
CA THR A 76 -13.03 13.18 11.65
C THR A 76 -12.47 13.89 10.43
N THR A 77 -11.14 13.91 10.27
CA THR A 77 -10.44 14.52 9.11
C THR A 77 -10.19 13.50 8.00
N ALA A 78 -10.16 12.21 8.33
CA ALA A 78 -9.99 11.14 7.36
C ALA A 78 -11.24 10.98 6.47
N TYR A 79 -11.01 10.59 5.21
CA TYR A 79 -12.09 10.21 4.32
C TYR A 79 -12.79 8.95 4.87
N ARG A 80 -14.10 8.90 4.68
CA ARG A 80 -14.94 7.77 5.04
C ARG A 80 -15.14 6.84 3.84
N GLU A 81 -15.46 5.58 4.09
CA GLU A 81 -15.70 4.59 3.03
C GLU A 81 -17.05 4.74 2.31
N ASP A 82 -17.85 5.73 2.69
CA ASP A 82 -19.05 6.19 1.96
C ASP A 82 -18.74 7.25 0.89
N CYS A 83 -17.48 7.71 0.78
CA CYS A 83 -17.04 8.62 -0.26
C CYS A 83 -17.24 7.98 -1.66
N PRO A 84 -18.02 8.59 -2.56
CA PRO A 84 -18.34 8.01 -3.86
C PRO A 84 -17.12 7.91 -4.79
N PHE A 85 -16.09 8.71 -4.52
CA PHE A 85 -14.85 8.73 -5.29
C PHE A 85 -13.78 7.78 -4.73
N LEU A 86 -14.03 7.13 -3.58
CA LEU A 86 -13.10 6.17 -3.02
C LEU A 86 -13.20 4.86 -3.81
N ASP A 87 -12.09 4.49 -4.46
CA ASP A 87 -12.02 3.24 -5.21
C ASP A 87 -12.39 2.05 -4.32
N PRO A 88 -13.19 1.09 -4.82
CA PRO A 88 -13.60 -0.08 -4.05
C PRO A 88 -12.44 -0.85 -3.42
N GLY A 89 -11.25 -0.85 -4.05
CA GLY A 89 -10.05 -1.51 -3.52
C GLY A 89 -9.54 -0.92 -2.20
N PHE A 90 -9.84 0.35 -1.90
CA PHE A 90 -9.39 1.02 -0.66
C PHE A 90 -10.39 0.95 0.49
N ARG A 91 -11.56 0.31 0.28
CA ARG A 91 -12.60 0.18 1.31
C ARG A 91 -12.28 -0.97 2.26
N CYS A 92 -11.27 -0.77 3.10
CA CYS A 92 -10.69 -1.81 3.93
C CYS A 92 -11.73 -2.51 4.83
N MET A 93 -12.61 -1.75 5.48
CA MET A 93 -13.63 -2.31 6.37
C MET A 93 -14.69 -3.07 5.57
N GLN A 94 -15.17 -2.53 4.45
CA GLN A 94 -16.10 -3.22 3.56
C GLN A 94 -15.48 -4.48 2.92
N ASN A 95 -14.16 -4.48 2.72
CA ASN A 95 -13.39 -5.59 2.17
C ASN A 95 -12.95 -6.61 3.25
N GLY A 96 -13.55 -6.57 4.44
CA GLY A 96 -13.42 -7.62 5.45
C GLY A 96 -12.34 -7.40 6.51
N ARG A 97 -11.65 -6.25 6.52
CA ARG A 97 -10.75 -5.90 7.63
C ARG A 97 -11.59 -5.63 8.89
N SER A 98 -11.30 -6.35 9.96
CA SER A 98 -12.06 -6.27 11.22
C SER A 98 -11.60 -5.18 12.17
N ASP A 99 -10.32 -4.78 12.12
CA ASP A 99 -9.77 -3.74 12.98
C ASP A 99 -9.93 -2.34 12.38
N SER A 100 -10.26 -1.36 13.21
CA SER A 100 -10.42 0.05 12.81
C SER A 100 -9.31 0.97 13.33
N SER A 101 -8.41 0.44 14.18
CA SER A 101 -7.41 1.21 14.92
C SER A 101 -6.44 1.97 14.02
N PHE A 102 -6.23 1.48 12.79
CA PHE A 102 -5.38 2.14 11.78
C PHE A 102 -5.85 3.56 11.42
N ARG A 103 -7.14 3.87 11.57
CA ARG A 103 -7.71 5.19 11.25
C ARG A 103 -7.40 6.27 12.30
N TYR A 104 -6.84 5.88 13.44
CA TYR A 104 -6.56 6.77 14.57
C TYR A 104 -5.10 7.17 14.67
N TRP A 105 -4.31 6.98 13.61
CA TRP A 105 -2.90 7.33 13.58
C TRP A 105 -2.67 8.53 12.69
N ARG A 106 -1.91 9.50 13.19
CA ARG A 106 -1.47 10.69 12.45
C ARG A 106 0.05 10.77 12.48
N TRP A 107 0.64 11.19 11.37
CA TRP A 107 2.06 11.48 11.31
C TRP A 107 2.37 12.81 12.01
N GLN A 108 3.38 12.82 12.88
CA GLN A 108 3.85 14.01 13.60
C GLN A 108 5.34 14.22 13.35
N PRO A 109 5.73 15.21 12.53
CA PRO A 109 7.13 15.60 12.38
C PRO A 109 7.74 16.04 13.73
N HIS A 110 9.03 15.80 13.92
CA HIS A 110 9.71 16.11 15.18
C HIS A 110 9.84 17.61 15.46
N ARG A 111 10.09 18.41 14.41
CA ARG A 111 10.49 19.82 14.55
C ARG A 111 9.44 20.82 14.07
N CYS A 112 8.30 20.34 13.57
CA CYS A 112 7.20 21.22 13.14
C CYS A 112 5.84 20.51 13.17
N HIS A 113 4.79 21.25 12.85
CA HIS A 113 3.43 20.73 12.68
C HIS A 113 3.06 20.67 11.20
N LEU A 114 2.24 19.68 10.84
CA LEU A 114 1.61 19.65 9.53
C LEU A 114 0.56 20.78 9.42
N PRO A 115 0.47 21.48 8.28
CA PRO A 115 -0.61 22.44 8.05
C PRO A 115 -1.97 21.73 8.06
N LYS A 116 -3.02 22.47 8.44
CA LYS A 116 -4.41 22.01 8.42
C LYS A 116 -5.14 22.40 7.15
#